data_AF-A0A482XB11-F1
#
_entry.id   AF-A0A482XB11-F1
#
_cell.length_a   1.000
_cell.length_b   1.000
_cell.length_c   1.000
_cell.angle_alpha   90.00
_cell.angle_beta   90.00
_cell.angle_gamma   90.00
#
_symmetry.space_group_name_H-M   'P 1'
#
loop_
_entity.id
_entity.type
_entity.pdbx_description
1 polymer ?
#
loop_
_entity_poly.entity_id
_entity_poly.type
_entity_poly.pdbx_seq_one_letter_code
_entity_poly.pdbx_strand_id
1 'polypeptide(L)'
;MQAKKRYLLVLSCAFLAYCYFGGYRLKNESNLTSPHRMLPSYVDVLSDHLYIRDIESSPQFRRIGSSTYKKVNNSYRNCRMETCFDYRKCHSDFKVYVYPLNDEMNGETPLTPSPAYQKVLDVILESRYYTSDPSQACLFVLAIDTLDRDSHSSDYVRNVQSRLHRLKLWNNGRNHVVFNLYSGTWPDYVEDDLGFDTGEAILAKASMSMSSFRPGFDISIPLFFK
;
A
#
# COMPACT_ATOMS: atom_id res chain seq x y z
N MET A 1 54.77 -45.49 -23.08
CA MET A 1 53.35 -45.17 -23.37
C MET A 1 52.60 -44.47 -22.22
N GLN A 2 53.26 -43.66 -21.38
CA GLN A 2 52.60 -42.98 -20.23
C GLN A 2 52.26 -41.50 -20.49
N ALA A 3 52.90 -40.85 -21.46
CA ALA A 3 52.63 -39.45 -21.78
C ALA A 3 51.22 -39.25 -22.40
N LYS A 4 50.83 -40.11 -23.36
CA LYS A 4 49.54 -40.00 -24.07
C LYS A 4 48.33 -40.07 -23.13
N LYS A 5 48.40 -40.86 -22.05
CA LYS A 5 47.31 -40.97 -21.06
C LYS A 5 47.17 -39.71 -20.19
N ARG A 6 48.27 -39.01 -19.89
CA ARG A 6 48.25 -37.76 -19.10
C ARG A 6 47.66 -36.60 -19.88
N TYR A 7 47.99 -36.47 -21.17
CA TYR A 7 47.42 -35.43 -22.03
C TYR A 7 45.92 -35.60 -22.26
N LEU A 8 45.45 -36.85 -22.34
CA LEU A 8 44.03 -37.15 -22.55
C LEU A 8 43.18 -36.74 -21.35
N LEU A 9 43.69 -36.92 -20.13
CA LEU A 9 43.02 -36.51 -18.90
C LEU A 9 43.00 -34.98 -18.72
N VAL A 10 44.09 -34.30 -19.10
CA VAL A 10 44.14 -32.82 -19.08
C VAL A 10 43.16 -32.23 -20.10
N LEU A 11 43.06 -32.82 -21.30
CA LEU A 11 42.08 -32.42 -22.32
C LEU A 11 40.64 -32.60 -21.84
N SER A 12 40.32 -33.72 -21.16
CA SER A 12 38.97 -33.92 -20.62
C SER A 12 38.62 -32.91 -19.52
N CYS A 13 39.57 -32.59 -18.62
CA CYS A 13 39.34 -31.61 -17.57
C CYS A 13 39.16 -30.18 -18.13
N ALA A 14 39.96 -29.81 -19.14
CA ALA A 14 39.83 -28.53 -19.82
C ALA A 14 38.49 -28.41 -20.58
N PHE A 15 38.04 -29.49 -21.22
CA PHE A 15 36.73 -29.54 -21.88
C PHE A 15 35.57 -29.39 -20.90
N LEU A 16 35.61 -30.09 -19.76
CA LEU A 16 34.58 -29.96 -18.71
C LEU A 16 34.55 -28.56 -18.10
N ALA A 17 35.70 -27.94 -17.88
CA ALA A 17 35.78 -26.56 -17.42
C ALA A 17 35.17 -25.59 -18.45
N TYR A 18 35.49 -25.77 -19.74
CA TYR A 18 34.92 -24.97 -20.81
C TYR A 18 33.40 -25.14 -20.92
N CYS A 19 32.88 -26.36 -20.82
CA CYS A 19 31.43 -26.61 -20.79
C CYS A 19 30.75 -26.02 -19.54
N TYR A 20 31.40 -26.08 -18.38
CA TYR A 20 30.85 -25.53 -17.14
C TYR A 20 30.78 -24.00 -17.17
N PHE A 21 31.89 -23.34 -17.52
CA PHE A 21 31.94 -21.86 -17.61
C PHE A 21 31.18 -21.31 -18.83
N GLY A 22 31.21 -22.01 -19.96
CA GLY A 22 30.47 -21.66 -21.17
C GLY A 22 28.95 -21.88 -21.05
N GLY A 23 28.53 -22.96 -20.38
CA GLY A 23 27.11 -23.21 -20.07
C GLY A 23 26.53 -22.19 -19.10
N TYR A 24 27.33 -21.71 -18.14
CA TYR A 24 26.92 -20.63 -17.24
C TYR A 24 26.71 -19.30 -17.98
N ARG A 25 27.52 -19.02 -19.02
CA ARG A 25 27.36 -17.85 -19.89
C ARG A 25 26.11 -17.91 -20.78
N LEU A 26 25.75 -19.09 -21.31
CA LEU A 26 24.52 -19.28 -22.09
C LEU A 26 23.25 -19.20 -21.22
N LYS A 27 23.32 -19.59 -19.94
CA LYS A 27 22.21 -19.40 -18.99
C LYS A 27 22.04 -17.95 -18.52
N ASN A 28 23.09 -17.13 -18.64
CA ASN A 28 23.02 -15.70 -18.30
C ASN A 28 22.54 -14.84 -19.49
N GLU A 29 22.57 -15.38 -20.71
CA GLU A 29 22.04 -14.80 -21.96
C GLU A 29 20.68 -15.39 -22.37
N SER A 30 20.03 -16.20 -21.53
CA SER A 30 18.58 -16.31 -21.57
C SER A 30 18.01 -15.06 -20.90
N ASN A 31 18.18 -13.92 -21.58
CA ASN A 31 17.41 -12.73 -21.32
C ASN A 31 15.94 -13.15 -21.21
N LEU A 32 15.35 -12.82 -20.06
CA LEU A 32 13.93 -12.84 -19.82
C LEU A 32 13.23 -11.99 -20.90
N THR A 33 12.91 -12.59 -22.04
CA THR A 33 11.72 -12.18 -22.78
C THR A 33 10.54 -12.76 -22.03
N SER A 34 10.25 -12.15 -20.89
CA SER A 34 9.08 -12.47 -20.10
C SER A 34 7.84 -12.24 -20.97
N PRO A 35 6.92 -13.20 -21.11
CA PRO A 35 5.66 -12.99 -21.81
C PRO A 35 4.69 -12.11 -20.99
N HIS A 36 5.18 -11.33 -20.02
CA HIS A 36 4.38 -10.52 -19.11
C HIS A 36 3.79 -9.22 -19.69
N ARG A 37 3.84 -9.00 -21.01
CA ARG A 37 3.31 -7.75 -21.61
C ARG A 37 1.87 -7.80 -22.12
N MET A 38 1.12 -8.88 -21.91
CA MET A 38 -0.33 -8.88 -22.15
C MET A 38 -1.04 -9.76 -21.12
N LEU A 39 -0.99 -9.36 -19.84
CA LEU A 39 -2.07 -9.76 -18.94
C LEU A 39 -3.20 -8.73 -19.16
N PRO A 40 -4.43 -9.16 -19.45
CA PRO A 40 -5.57 -8.26 -19.45
C PRO A 40 -5.59 -7.56 -18.10
N SER A 41 -5.72 -6.24 -18.09
CA SER A 41 -6.07 -5.52 -16.88
C SER A 41 -7.38 -6.13 -16.37
N TYR A 42 -7.43 -6.55 -15.09
CA TYR A 42 -8.64 -7.11 -14.49
C TYR A 42 -9.85 -6.17 -14.61
N VAL A 43 -9.59 -4.88 -14.80
CA VAL A 43 -10.60 -3.87 -15.14
C VAL A 43 -10.73 -3.75 -16.66
N ASP A 44 -11.54 -4.63 -17.25
CA ASP A 44 -11.97 -4.51 -18.64
C ASP A 44 -13.00 -3.38 -18.74
N VAL A 45 -12.70 -2.34 -19.52
CA VAL A 45 -13.49 -1.09 -19.67
C VAL A 45 -14.91 -1.38 -20.17
N LEU A 46 -15.13 -2.53 -20.81
CA LEU A 46 -16.46 -2.97 -21.24
C LEU A 46 -17.35 -3.45 -20.09
N SER A 47 -16.77 -3.93 -18.99
CA SER A 47 -17.50 -4.41 -17.82
C SER A 47 -18.10 -3.26 -17.01
N ASP A 48 -17.46 -2.08 -17.02
CA ASP A 48 -17.93 -0.88 -16.32
C ASP A 48 -19.34 -0.45 -16.78
N HIS A 49 -19.70 -0.67 -18.05
CA HIS A 49 -21.05 -0.35 -18.54
C HIS A 49 -22.12 -1.33 -18.07
N LEU A 50 -21.76 -2.56 -17.68
CA LEU A 50 -22.71 -3.57 -17.22
C LEU A 50 -23.01 -3.45 -15.71
N TYR A 51 -22.08 -2.96 -14.90
CA TYR A 51 -22.26 -2.83 -13.44
C TYR A 51 -23.01 -1.56 -13.00
N ILE A 52 -23.10 -0.52 -13.84
CA ILE A 52 -23.86 0.71 -13.51
C ILE A 52 -25.34 0.41 -13.22
N ARG A 53 -25.89 -0.68 -13.78
CA ARG A 53 -27.30 -1.03 -13.61
C ARG A 53 -27.64 -1.58 -12.22
N ASP A 54 -26.64 -2.09 -11.50
CA ASP A 54 -26.83 -2.70 -10.17
C ASP A 54 -26.51 -1.74 -9.01
N ILE A 55 -26.09 -0.50 -9.31
CA ILE A 55 -25.91 0.58 -8.33
C ILE A 55 -27.27 1.28 -8.07
N GLU A 56 -28.34 0.51 -7.88
CA GLU A 56 -29.55 1.05 -7.29
C GLU A 56 -29.46 0.95 -5.77
N SER A 57 -29.21 2.09 -5.12
CA SER A 57 -29.25 2.23 -3.67
C SER A 57 -30.58 1.69 -3.12
N SER A 58 -30.51 0.88 -2.05
CA SER A 58 -31.67 0.32 -1.36
C SER A 58 -32.80 1.36 -1.17
N PRO A 59 -34.09 1.01 -1.38
CA PRO A 59 -35.22 1.93 -1.24
C PRO A 59 -35.30 2.63 0.12
N GLN A 60 -34.67 2.07 1.16
CA GLN A 60 -34.58 2.68 2.49
C GLN A 60 -33.72 3.95 2.51
N PHE A 61 -32.62 4.01 1.74
CA PHE A 61 -31.76 5.19 1.65
C PHE A 61 -32.43 6.37 0.92
N ARG A 62 -33.39 6.10 0.02
CA ARG A 62 -34.17 7.16 -0.65
C ARG A 62 -35.19 7.84 0.26
N ARG A 63 -35.60 7.21 1.37
CA ARG A 63 -36.67 7.72 2.26
C ARG A 63 -36.16 8.56 3.43
N ILE A 64 -34.89 8.43 3.79
CA ILE A 64 -34.29 9.13 4.93
C ILE A 64 -33.40 10.26 4.42
N GLY A 65 -34.02 11.41 4.11
CA GLY A 65 -33.39 12.72 4.27
C GLY A 65 -32.16 13.04 3.43
N SER A 66 -32.41 13.63 2.26
CA SER A 66 -31.50 14.44 1.43
C SER A 66 -30.93 15.70 2.14
N SER A 67 -30.74 15.72 3.46
CA SER A 67 -30.43 16.94 4.23
C SER A 67 -29.15 16.89 5.08
N THR A 68 -28.41 15.77 5.13
CA THR A 68 -27.15 15.70 5.89
C THR A 68 -26.07 14.86 5.21
N TYR A 69 -26.03 14.84 3.88
CA TYR A 69 -24.76 14.53 3.22
C TYR A 69 -23.86 15.73 3.40
N LYS A 70 -23.02 15.70 4.46
CA LYS A 70 -21.80 16.49 4.48
C LYS A 70 -21.17 16.30 3.11
N LYS A 71 -21.06 17.40 2.37
CA LYS A 71 -20.43 17.45 1.06
C LYS A 71 -18.98 17.02 1.27
N VAL A 72 -18.71 15.72 1.25
CA VAL A 72 -17.35 15.19 1.24
C VAL A 72 -16.69 15.88 0.07
N ASN A 73 -15.64 16.63 0.36
CA ASN A 73 -15.03 17.53 -0.61
C ASN A 73 -14.70 16.70 -1.86
N ASN A 74 -15.38 17.00 -2.97
CA ASN A 74 -15.30 16.24 -4.23
C ASN A 74 -13.88 16.27 -4.85
N SER A 75 -12.96 16.99 -4.21
CA SER A 75 -11.55 17.10 -4.56
C SER A 75 -10.81 15.75 -4.44
N TYR A 76 -11.19 14.88 -3.50
CA TYR A 76 -10.47 13.62 -3.25
C TYR A 76 -10.75 12.53 -4.31
N ARG A 77 -11.93 12.55 -4.93
CA ARG A 77 -12.29 11.66 -6.05
C ARG A 77 -11.46 11.93 -7.31
N ASN A 78 -10.74 13.05 -7.35
CA ASN A 78 -9.86 13.41 -8.47
C ASN A 78 -8.37 13.16 -8.16
N CYS A 79 -8.03 12.56 -7.01
CA CYS A 79 -6.65 12.21 -6.72
C CYS A 79 -6.18 11.08 -7.63
N ARG A 80 -5.10 11.36 -8.34
CA ARG A 80 -4.34 10.43 -9.17
C ARG A 80 -2.88 10.55 -8.78
N MET A 81 -2.05 9.61 -9.24
CA MET A 81 -0.63 9.68 -8.93
C MET A 81 0.01 10.96 -9.47
N GLU A 82 -0.41 11.47 -10.62
CA GLU A 82 0.11 12.73 -11.15
C GLU A 82 -0.29 13.98 -10.36
N THR A 83 -1.41 13.95 -9.62
CA THR A 83 -1.94 15.15 -8.93
C THR A 83 -1.65 15.15 -7.44
N CYS A 84 -1.83 14.01 -6.77
CA CYS A 84 -1.81 13.89 -5.31
C CYS A 84 -0.53 13.22 -4.77
N PHE A 85 0.39 12.80 -5.64
CA PHE A 85 1.67 12.21 -5.25
C PHE A 85 2.85 13.06 -5.74
N ASP A 86 3.84 13.31 -4.88
CA ASP A 86 5.08 14.01 -5.25
C ASP A 86 6.19 13.00 -5.61
N TYR A 87 6.35 12.77 -6.91
CA TYR A 87 7.38 11.90 -7.45
C TYR A 87 8.81 12.39 -7.23
N ARG A 88 9.01 13.70 -6.96
CA ARG A 88 10.37 14.26 -6.79
C ARG A 88 11.07 13.67 -5.58
N LYS A 89 10.32 13.29 -4.55
CA LYS A 89 10.84 12.61 -3.35
C LYS A 89 11.31 11.18 -3.62
N CYS A 90 10.94 10.60 -4.75
CA CYS A 90 11.16 9.19 -5.07
C CYS A 90 12.15 8.97 -6.23
N HIS A 91 12.91 10.00 -6.61
CA HIS A 91 13.76 9.96 -7.81
C HIS A 91 15.05 9.14 -7.62
N SER A 92 15.63 9.13 -6.42
CA SER A 92 16.92 8.49 -6.15
C SER A 92 16.77 7.07 -5.60
N ASP A 93 16.12 6.92 -4.44
CA ASP A 93 15.86 5.64 -3.79
C ASP A 93 14.43 5.64 -3.21
N PHE A 94 13.87 4.45 -3.07
CA PHE A 94 12.54 4.28 -2.52
C PHE A 94 12.65 4.00 -1.02
N LYS A 95 12.61 5.07 -0.21
CA LYS A 95 12.61 4.96 1.25
C LYS A 95 11.26 5.25 1.87
N VAL A 96 10.97 4.58 2.97
CA VAL A 96 9.74 4.71 3.76
C VAL A 96 10.12 5.18 5.15
N TYR A 97 9.57 6.33 5.56
CA TYR A 97 9.68 6.84 6.91
C TYR A 97 8.46 6.41 7.72
N VAL A 98 8.71 5.86 8.91
CA VAL A 98 7.67 5.52 9.88
C VAL A 98 7.73 6.56 10.99
N TYR A 99 6.58 7.15 11.31
CA TYR A 99 6.50 8.10 12.43
C TYR A 99 6.89 7.41 13.75
N PRO A 100 7.52 8.12 14.68
CA PRO A 100 7.84 7.56 15.99
C PRO A 100 6.55 7.25 16.77
N LEU A 101 6.53 6.10 17.46
CA LEU A 101 5.43 5.71 18.35
C LEU A 101 5.27 6.67 19.55
N ASN A 102 6.39 7.28 19.95
CA ASN A 102 6.50 8.15 21.10
C ASN A 102 6.47 9.62 20.66
N ASP A 103 5.44 10.03 19.93
CA ASP A 103 5.17 11.46 19.84
C ASP A 103 4.56 11.90 21.16
N GLU A 104 5.44 12.21 22.13
CA GLU A 104 5.16 13.02 23.34
C GLU A 104 4.75 14.46 22.99
N MET A 105 4.13 14.65 21.82
CA MET A 105 3.55 15.92 21.41
C MET A 105 2.25 16.13 22.18
N ASN A 106 2.43 16.72 23.37
CA ASN A 106 1.45 17.50 24.13
C ASN A 106 0.47 16.72 25.02
N GLY A 107 0.98 15.87 25.92
CA GLY A 107 0.25 15.47 27.13
C GLY A 107 -0.96 14.55 26.93
N GLU A 108 -1.17 14.01 25.73
CA GLU A 108 -2.09 12.90 25.49
C GLU A 108 -1.40 11.57 25.78
N THR A 109 -2.16 10.59 26.31
CA THR A 109 -1.68 9.23 26.52
C THR A 109 -1.05 8.66 25.24
N PRO A 110 0.17 8.10 25.31
CA PRO A 110 0.78 7.40 24.19
C PRO A 110 -0.19 6.37 23.61
N LEU A 111 -0.34 6.34 22.28
CA LEU A 111 -1.12 5.30 21.62
C LEU A 111 -0.23 4.08 21.44
N THR A 112 -0.60 2.99 22.08
CA THR A 112 -0.02 1.68 21.77
C THR A 112 -0.76 1.09 20.57
N PRO A 113 -0.07 0.79 19.45
CA PRO A 113 -0.67 0.10 18.31
C PRO A 113 -1.30 -1.25 18.71
N SER A 114 -2.33 -1.68 17.99
CA SER A 114 -2.81 -3.06 18.08
C SER A 114 -1.71 -4.04 17.69
N PRO A 115 -1.75 -5.31 18.14
CA PRO A 115 -0.79 -6.33 17.70
C PRO A 115 -0.77 -6.53 16.18
N ALA A 116 -1.90 -6.29 15.50
CA ALA A 116 -1.98 -6.37 14.04
C ALA A 116 -1.23 -5.20 13.38
N TYR A 117 -1.44 -3.97 13.84
CA TYR A 117 -0.76 -2.81 13.28
C TYR A 117 0.72 -2.79 13.62
N GLN A 118 1.09 -3.25 14.82
CA GLN A 118 2.50 -3.40 15.20
C GLN A 118 3.25 -4.28 14.20
N LYS A 119 2.67 -5.41 13.77
CA LYS A 119 3.27 -6.26 12.73
C LYS A 119 3.47 -5.52 11.40
N VAL A 120 2.54 -4.66 11.01
CA VAL A 120 2.68 -3.84 9.79
C VAL A 120 3.88 -2.90 9.93
N LEU A 121 4.00 -2.22 11.08
CA LEU A 121 5.12 -1.32 11.35
C LEU A 121 6.44 -2.09 11.40
N ASP A 122 6.50 -3.22 12.11
CA ASP A 122 7.71 -4.04 12.26
C ASP A 122 8.23 -4.51 10.89
N VAL A 123 7.36 -5.01 10.01
CA VAL A 123 7.74 -5.43 8.65
C VAL A 123 8.34 -4.27 7.85
N ILE A 124 7.82 -3.05 8.01
CA ILE A 124 8.37 -1.88 7.32
C ILE A 124 9.73 -1.51 7.93
N LEU A 125 9.83 -1.44 9.26
CA LEU A 125 11.04 -1.07 10.00
C LEU A 125 12.20 -2.04 9.76
N GLU A 126 11.92 -3.34 9.63
CA GLU A 126 12.92 -4.38 9.33
C GLU A 126 13.31 -4.42 7.84
N SER A 127 12.53 -3.75 6.97
CA SER A 127 12.79 -3.76 5.54
C SER A 127 13.98 -2.87 5.14
N ARG A 128 14.61 -3.20 4.01
CA ARG A 128 15.63 -2.35 3.36
C ARG A 128 15.13 -0.96 2.91
N TYR A 129 13.81 -0.78 2.91
CA TYR A 129 13.17 0.47 2.49
C TYR A 129 13.04 1.45 3.65
N TYR A 130 13.16 1.01 4.89
CA TYR A 130 13.08 1.90 6.04
C TYR A 130 14.16 2.98 6.04
N THR A 131 13.79 4.19 6.48
CA THR A 131 14.71 5.27 6.84
C THR A 131 14.25 5.98 8.10
N SER A 132 15.20 6.37 8.96
CA SER A 132 14.94 7.24 10.12
C SER A 132 14.95 8.73 9.75
N ASP A 133 15.47 9.10 8.57
CA ASP A 133 15.53 10.47 8.09
C ASP A 133 14.33 10.77 7.17
N PRO A 134 13.36 11.62 7.59
CA PRO A 134 12.21 11.97 6.77
C PRO A 134 12.57 12.76 5.51
N SER A 135 13.75 13.37 5.42
CA SER A 135 14.18 14.12 4.24
C SER A 135 14.52 13.21 3.05
N GLN A 136 14.88 11.96 3.33
CA GLN A 136 15.20 10.93 2.33
C GLN A 136 13.99 10.08 1.94
N ALA A 137 12.86 10.26 2.62
CA ALA A 137 11.70 9.40 2.48
C ALA A 137 10.85 9.76 1.26
N CYS A 138 10.55 8.74 0.45
CA CYS A 138 9.57 8.79 -0.63
C CYS A 138 8.15 8.65 -0.08
N LEU A 139 7.94 7.71 0.86
CA LEU A 139 6.65 7.44 1.51
C LEU A 139 6.71 7.65 3.02
N PHE A 140 5.55 7.96 3.58
CA PHE A 140 5.34 8.19 5.00
C PHE A 140 4.25 7.26 5.53
N VAL A 141 4.53 6.59 6.65
CA VAL A 141 3.58 5.69 7.32
C VAL A 141 3.39 6.15 8.76
N LEU A 142 2.14 6.37 9.14
CA LEU A 142 1.77 6.88 10.46
C LEU A 142 2.00 5.83 11.55
N ALA A 143 2.38 6.27 12.74
CA ALA A 143 2.35 5.47 13.97
C ALA A 143 0.95 5.40 14.61
N ILE A 144 -0.08 5.92 13.92
CA ILE A 144 -1.46 5.94 14.40
C ILE A 144 -2.17 4.72 13.83
N ASP A 145 -2.66 3.84 14.69
CA ASP A 145 -3.41 2.67 14.28
C ASP A 145 -4.76 3.08 13.67
N THR A 146 -4.91 2.79 12.38
CA THR A 146 -6.11 3.06 11.59
C THR A 146 -6.66 1.80 10.94
N LEU A 147 -6.11 0.61 11.28
CA LEU A 147 -6.55 -0.66 10.70
C LEU A 147 -8.01 -0.96 11.00
N ASP A 148 -8.46 -0.58 12.19
CA ASP A 148 -9.81 -0.80 12.66
C ASP A 148 -10.53 0.52 12.96
N ARG A 149 -11.47 0.86 12.07
CA ARG A 149 -12.32 2.05 12.17
C ARG A 149 -13.73 1.73 12.64
N ASP A 150 -13.96 0.52 13.17
CA ASP A 150 -15.19 0.20 13.90
C ASP A 150 -15.19 0.87 15.27
N SER A 151 -16.16 1.74 15.51
CA SER A 151 -16.31 2.48 16.77
C SER A 151 -16.51 1.59 18.01
N HIS A 152 -16.92 0.33 17.82
CA HIS A 152 -17.10 -0.67 18.87
C HIS A 152 -15.86 -1.53 19.12
N SER A 153 -14.84 -1.43 18.27
CA SER A 153 -13.61 -2.20 18.44
C SER A 153 -12.79 -1.67 19.63
N SER A 154 -12.12 -2.60 20.32
CA SER A 154 -11.12 -2.28 21.33
C SER A 154 -9.93 -1.50 20.76
N ASP A 155 -9.67 -1.66 19.46
CA ASP A 155 -8.50 -1.10 18.77
C ASP A 155 -8.84 0.25 18.10
N TYR A 156 -10.08 0.73 18.27
CA TYR A 156 -10.54 1.97 17.68
C TYR A 156 -9.81 3.20 18.26
N VAL A 157 -8.94 3.79 17.46
CA VAL A 157 -8.27 5.04 17.83
C VAL A 157 -9.22 6.23 17.65
N ARG A 158 -9.42 7.00 18.73
CA ARG A 158 -10.21 8.24 18.72
C ARG A 158 -9.35 9.45 18.37
N ASN A 159 -9.99 10.52 17.90
CA ASN A 159 -9.35 11.81 17.65
C ASN A 159 -8.18 11.75 16.65
N VAL A 160 -8.27 10.89 15.64
CA VAL A 160 -7.24 10.77 14.58
C VAL A 160 -7.05 12.12 13.88
N GLN A 161 -8.13 12.83 13.52
CA GLN A 161 -8.05 14.13 12.85
C GLN A 161 -7.21 15.16 13.63
N SER A 162 -7.42 15.29 14.94
CA SER A 162 -6.67 16.25 15.75
C SER A 162 -5.21 15.85 15.87
N ARG A 163 -4.92 14.55 15.92
CA ARG A 163 -3.55 14.01 15.90
C ARG A 163 -2.84 14.35 14.59
N LEU A 164 -3.49 14.10 13.45
CA LEU A 164 -2.93 14.41 12.12
C LEU A 164 -2.59 15.89 11.95
N HIS A 165 -3.46 16.80 12.43
CA HIS A 165 -3.19 18.24 12.37
C HIS A 165 -1.95 18.69 13.14
N ARG A 166 -1.53 17.91 14.15
CA ARG A 166 -0.30 18.21 14.91
C ARG A 166 0.95 17.70 14.21
N LEU A 167 0.82 16.74 13.31
CA LEU A 167 1.96 16.18 12.57
C LEU A 167 2.44 17.18 11.51
N LYS A 168 3.59 17.80 11.76
CA LYS A 168 4.20 18.78 10.83
C LYS A 168 4.46 18.21 9.43
N LEU A 169 4.73 16.92 9.35
CA LEU A 169 5.05 16.22 8.10
C LEU A 169 3.81 15.74 7.33
N TRP A 170 2.60 15.80 7.90
CA TRP A 170 1.39 15.21 7.31
C TRP A 170 1.10 15.73 5.89
N ASN A 171 1.37 17.02 5.63
CA ASN A 171 1.26 17.62 4.30
C ASN A 171 -0.05 17.26 3.55
N ASN A 172 -1.18 17.36 4.25
CA ASN A 172 -2.49 16.98 3.74
C ASN A 172 -2.56 15.56 3.16
N GLY A 173 -1.79 14.61 3.68
CA GLY A 173 -1.75 13.22 3.24
C GLY A 173 -0.85 12.94 2.03
N ARG A 174 -0.25 13.95 1.39
CA ARG A 174 0.61 13.74 0.21
C ARG A 174 1.79 12.81 0.53
N ASN A 175 1.98 11.77 -0.27
CA ASN A 175 2.97 10.69 -0.07
C ASN A 175 2.78 9.86 1.21
N HIS A 176 1.63 9.95 1.87
CA HIS A 176 1.31 9.11 3.02
C HIS A 176 0.53 7.88 2.61
N VAL A 177 0.73 6.78 3.33
CA VAL A 177 -0.09 5.56 3.21
C VAL A 177 -0.87 5.37 4.50
N VAL A 178 -2.18 5.21 4.36
CA VAL A 178 -3.11 4.91 5.46
C VAL A 178 -3.63 3.49 5.27
N PHE A 179 -3.62 2.68 6.32
CA PHE A 179 -4.07 1.29 6.28
C PHE A 179 -5.43 1.15 6.94
N ASN A 180 -6.35 0.43 6.31
CA ASN A 180 -7.67 0.17 6.89
C ASN A 180 -8.19 -1.21 6.47
N LEU A 181 -8.34 -2.12 7.42
CA LEU A 181 -8.90 -3.46 7.18
C LEU A 181 -10.38 -3.53 7.53
N TYR A 182 -10.80 -2.87 8.62
CA TYR A 182 -12.15 -2.97 9.16
C TYR A 182 -12.84 -1.60 9.12
N SER A 183 -13.89 -1.48 8.31
CA SER A 183 -14.65 -0.23 8.10
C SER A 183 -15.94 -0.17 8.92
N GLY A 184 -16.02 -0.86 10.07
CA GLY A 184 -17.22 -0.97 10.88
C GLY A 184 -17.85 -2.37 10.89
N THR A 185 -18.83 -2.54 11.78
CA THR A 185 -19.64 -3.75 11.93
C THR A 185 -21.11 -3.39 11.74
N TRP A 186 -21.92 -4.34 11.24
CA TRP A 186 -23.36 -4.16 11.10
C TRP A 186 -24.02 -3.73 12.44
N PRO A 187 -24.98 -2.78 12.44
CA PRO A 187 -25.57 -2.09 11.29
C PRO A 187 -24.77 -0.87 10.80
N ASP A 188 -23.73 -0.47 11.54
CA ASP A 188 -22.97 0.76 11.36
C ASP A 188 -21.72 0.56 10.47
N TYR A 189 -21.91 -0.03 9.29
CA TYR A 189 -20.83 -0.18 8.31
C TYR A 189 -20.55 1.16 7.63
N VAL A 190 -19.34 1.71 7.80
CA VAL A 190 -18.96 3.03 7.31
C VAL A 190 -17.91 2.89 6.20
N GLU A 191 -18.38 2.64 4.97
CA GLU A 191 -17.49 2.45 3.81
C GLU A 191 -16.74 3.71 3.40
N ASP A 192 -17.42 4.84 3.38
CA ASP A 192 -16.93 6.07 2.76
C ASP A 192 -16.24 7.03 3.74
N ASP A 193 -16.37 6.80 5.05
CA ASP A 193 -15.85 7.69 6.10
C ASP A 193 -15.02 6.90 7.13
N LEU A 194 -13.71 7.17 7.18
CA LEU A 194 -12.81 6.59 8.19
C LEU A 194 -12.92 7.32 9.54
N GLY A 195 -13.77 8.34 9.65
CA GLY A 195 -13.91 9.21 10.81
C GLY A 195 -12.82 10.29 10.90
N PHE A 196 -12.08 10.51 9.81
CA PHE A 196 -11.10 11.59 9.66
C PHE A 196 -10.82 11.86 8.17
N ASP A 197 -10.25 13.02 7.87
CA ASP A 197 -9.87 13.42 6.51
C ASP A 197 -8.48 12.87 6.15
N THR A 198 -8.45 11.93 5.20
CA THR A 198 -7.22 11.33 4.67
C THR A 198 -6.49 12.25 3.69
N GLY A 199 -7.14 13.31 3.21
CA GLY A 199 -6.55 14.23 2.25
C GLY A 199 -6.11 13.52 0.96
N GLU A 200 -4.85 13.70 0.62
CA GLU A 200 -4.16 13.15 -0.54
C GLU A 200 -3.42 11.83 -0.23
N ALA A 201 -3.72 11.18 0.90
CA ALA A 201 -3.07 9.92 1.26
C ALA A 201 -3.53 8.77 0.38
N ILE A 202 -2.59 7.87 0.07
CA ILE A 202 -2.84 6.56 -0.52
C ILE A 202 -3.58 5.71 0.50
N LEU A 203 -4.73 5.17 0.12
CA LEU A 203 -5.50 4.30 1.01
C LEU A 203 -5.24 2.84 0.66
N ALA A 204 -4.57 2.14 1.58
CA ALA A 204 -4.39 0.69 1.54
C ALA A 204 -5.54 0.05 2.33
N LYS A 205 -6.62 -0.33 1.64
CA LYS A 205 -7.87 -0.72 2.28
C LYS A 205 -8.44 -2.04 1.77
N ALA A 206 -8.98 -2.83 2.71
CA ALA A 206 -9.80 -4.00 2.41
C ALA A 206 -11.27 -3.60 2.20
N SER A 207 -11.97 -4.37 1.37
CA SER A 207 -13.39 -4.17 1.05
C SER A 207 -13.70 -2.73 0.58
N MET A 208 -12.84 -2.19 -0.29
CA MET A 208 -13.06 -0.87 -0.88
C MET A 208 -14.20 -0.95 -1.90
N SER A 209 -15.17 -0.03 -1.82
CA SER A 209 -16.20 0.10 -2.84
C SER A 209 -15.59 0.59 -4.16
N MET A 210 -16.10 0.09 -5.28
CA MET A 210 -15.69 0.54 -6.62
C MET A 210 -15.96 2.04 -6.84
N SER A 211 -16.94 2.61 -6.15
CA SER A 211 -17.25 4.04 -6.27
C SER A 211 -16.29 4.96 -5.51
N SER A 212 -15.51 4.42 -4.56
CA SER A 212 -14.55 5.18 -3.75
C SER A 212 -13.10 4.82 -4.03
N PHE A 213 -12.83 3.64 -4.60
CA PHE A 213 -11.51 3.23 -5.04
C PHE A 213 -10.95 4.17 -6.13
N ARG A 214 -9.72 4.68 -5.96
CA ARG A 214 -9.01 5.48 -6.97
C ARG A 214 -8.04 4.60 -7.76
N PRO A 215 -8.36 4.19 -9.00
CA PRO A 215 -7.52 3.26 -9.75
C PRO A 215 -6.12 3.81 -10.00
N GLY A 216 -5.10 2.99 -9.73
CA GLY A 216 -3.69 3.35 -9.88
C GLY A 216 -3.14 4.27 -8.78
N PHE A 217 -3.97 4.67 -7.81
CA PHE A 217 -3.56 5.49 -6.67
C PHE A 217 -3.73 4.73 -5.34
N ASP A 218 -4.91 4.16 -5.10
CA ASP A 218 -5.20 3.36 -3.91
C ASP A 218 -4.76 1.90 -4.07
N ILE A 219 -4.59 1.22 -2.93
CA ILE A 219 -4.14 -0.15 -2.88
C ILE A 219 -5.24 -1.01 -2.25
N SER A 220 -5.79 -1.92 -3.06
CA SER A 220 -6.69 -2.95 -2.53
C SER A 220 -5.86 -4.03 -1.84
N ILE A 221 -6.11 -4.25 -0.55
CA ILE A 221 -5.47 -5.30 0.24
C ILE A 221 -6.49 -6.35 0.68
N PRO A 222 -6.10 -7.62 0.81
CA PRO A 222 -7.01 -8.65 1.32
C PRO A 222 -7.36 -8.39 2.80
N LEU A 223 -8.57 -8.78 3.19
CA LEU A 223 -8.98 -8.76 4.58
C LEU A 223 -8.30 -9.91 5.34
N PHE A 224 -7.59 -9.59 6.42
CA PHE A 224 -6.98 -10.57 7.31
C PHE A 224 -7.72 -10.60 8.63
N PHE A 225 -7.98 -11.80 9.16
CA PHE A 225 -8.59 -11.97 10.47
C PHE A 225 -7.65 -11.50 11.59
N LYS A 226 -8.26 -10.99 12.66
CA LYS A 226 -7.57 -10.52 13.88
C LYS A 226 -7.03 -11.66 14.73
#